data_AF-A0A942BKE3-F1
#
_entry.id   AF-A0A942BKE3-F1
#
_cell.length_a   1.000
_cell.length_b   1.000
_cell.length_c   1.000
_cell.angle_alpha   90.00
_cell.angle_beta   90.00
_cell.angle_gamma   90.00
#
_symmetry.space_group_name_H-M   'P 1'
#
loop_
_entity.id
_entity.type
_entity.pdbx_description
1 polymer ?
#
loop_
_entity_poly.entity_id
_entity_poly.type
_entity_poly.pdbx_seq_one_letter_code
_entity_poly.pdbx_strand_id
1 'polypeptide(L)'
;MPMFLGGVPMILLGALLWKFKGDGALVGLAAVLILGGVGLIAWGFTKVRKVKEIGPGHMLECVFCSRQIELLEPPSNEDVTCPECHRLIPIQNGVPLPVHQVRCGFCNTLNYYSEKTEFLICEKCDREIPLTLDEDKEQRHAPKGYVVVDDNQAYQLVLREVPNPDHPPEDCITTLQTMLALNRNQVKQLLGDLPAVLLTGIPRKKAELLEAQLTSLGMTAVHEPISN
;
A
#
# COMPACT_ATOMS: atom_id res chain seq x y z
N MET A 1 -14.87 -5.12 -35.73
CA MET A 1 -15.97 -4.86 -36.69
C MET A 1 -15.95 -3.48 -37.40
N PRO A 2 -15.38 -2.37 -36.89
CA PRO A 2 -15.52 -1.07 -37.57
C PRO A 2 -14.66 -0.87 -38.82
N MET A 3 -13.69 -1.75 -39.11
CA MET A 3 -12.78 -1.61 -40.26
C MET A 3 -13.45 -1.78 -41.63
N PHE A 4 -14.44 -2.67 -41.72
CA PHE A 4 -15.19 -2.87 -42.96
C PHE A 4 -16.19 -1.73 -43.22
N LEU A 5 -16.56 -0.96 -42.18
CA LEU A 5 -17.47 0.17 -42.30
C LEU A 5 -16.85 1.38 -43.00
N GLY A 6 -15.51 1.53 -43.01
CA GLY A 6 -14.83 2.67 -43.63
C GLY A 6 -14.27 2.38 -45.02
N GLY A 7 -13.53 1.28 -45.17
CA GLY A 7 -12.80 0.99 -46.42
C GLY A 7 -13.70 0.57 -47.58
N VAL A 8 -14.72 -0.26 -47.32
CA VAL A 8 -15.65 -0.76 -48.35
C VAL A 8 -16.47 0.36 -49.00
N PRO A 9 -17.12 1.28 -48.25
CA PRO A 9 -17.86 2.37 -48.88
C PRO A 9 -16.96 3.36 -49.62
N MET A 10 -15.71 3.60 -49.20
CA MET A 10 -14.78 4.45 -49.96
C MET A 10 -14.43 3.85 -51.32
N ILE A 11 -14.22 2.53 -51.39
CA ILE A 11 -13.97 1.83 -52.67
C ILE A 11 -15.22 1.86 -53.55
N LEU A 12 -16.41 1.61 -52.97
CA LEU A 12 -17.67 1.65 -53.71
C LEU A 12 -17.98 3.05 -54.28
N LEU A 13 -17.77 4.10 -53.49
CA LEU A 13 -17.97 5.49 -53.92
C LEU A 13 -16.95 5.88 -55.00
N GLY A 14 -15.68 5.49 -54.82
CA GLY A 14 -14.64 5.70 -55.82
C GLY A 14 -14.92 4.96 -57.13
N ALA A 15 -15.39 3.71 -57.08
CA ALA A 15 -15.77 2.92 -58.26
C ALA A 15 -17.00 3.51 -58.98
N LEU A 16 -17.96 4.04 -58.22
CA LEU A 16 -19.13 4.72 -58.78
C LEU A 16 -18.74 6.01 -59.50
N LEU A 17 -17.90 6.85 -58.88
CA LEU A 17 -17.35 8.06 -59.51
C LEU A 17 -16.51 7.74 -60.76
N TRP A 18 -15.76 6.64 -60.73
CA TRP A 18 -15.00 6.16 -61.89
C TRP A 18 -15.88 5.70 -63.05
N LYS A 19 -17.06 5.11 -62.75
CA LYS A 19 -18.02 4.68 -63.78
C LYS A 19 -18.77 5.86 -64.40
N PHE A 20 -19.07 6.90 -63.64
CA PHE A 20 -19.85 8.04 -64.11
C PHE A 20 -19.06 9.14 -64.84
N LYS A 21 -17.71 9.09 -64.86
CA LYS A 21 -16.77 9.80 -65.77
C LYS A 21 -17.20 11.20 -66.31
N GLY A 22 -17.96 11.97 -65.54
CA GLY A 22 -18.38 13.32 -65.92
C GLY A 22 -17.17 14.25 -65.89
N ASP A 23 -16.85 14.84 -67.04
CA ASP A 23 -15.85 15.91 -67.26
C ASP A 23 -14.40 15.65 -66.82
N GLY A 24 -14.00 14.42 -66.49
CA GLY A 24 -12.60 14.07 -66.21
C GLY A 24 -12.04 14.63 -64.88
N ALA A 25 -12.65 15.68 -64.31
CA ALA A 25 -12.25 16.30 -63.05
C ALA A 25 -12.40 15.36 -61.84
N LEU A 26 -13.34 14.41 -61.88
CA LEU A 26 -13.62 13.47 -60.78
C LEU A 26 -12.75 12.21 -60.79
N VAL A 27 -11.96 11.99 -61.84
CA VAL A 27 -11.12 10.78 -61.99
C VAL A 27 -9.98 10.75 -60.95
N GLY A 28 -9.39 11.91 -60.66
CA GLY A 28 -8.34 12.02 -59.63
C GLY A 28 -8.87 11.70 -58.22
N LEU A 29 -10.06 12.21 -57.88
CA LEU A 29 -10.72 11.93 -56.60
C LEU A 29 -11.06 10.44 -56.48
N ALA A 30 -11.59 9.84 -57.55
CA ALA A 30 -11.93 8.42 -57.58
C ALA A 30 -10.70 7.51 -57.35
N ALA A 31 -9.54 7.84 -57.94
CA ALA A 31 -8.29 7.12 -57.71
C ALA A 31 -7.84 7.18 -56.25
N VAL A 32 -7.89 8.37 -55.63
CA VAL A 32 -7.49 8.56 -54.22
C VAL A 32 -8.41 7.78 -53.27
N LEU A 33 -9.73 7.79 -53.53
CA LEU A 33 -10.69 7.05 -52.71
C LEU A 33 -10.49 5.53 -52.79
N ILE A 34 -10.22 5.00 -53.98
CA ILE A 34 -9.95 3.57 -54.17
C ILE A 34 -8.63 3.18 -53.48
N LEU A 35 -7.55 3.93 -53.71
CA LEU A 35 -6.25 3.66 -53.09
C LEU A 35 -6.30 3.78 -51.56
N GLY A 36 -6.97 4.81 -51.04
CA GLY A 36 -7.18 5.01 -49.61
C GLY A 36 -8.02 3.88 -48.99
N GLY A 37 -9.09 3.46 -49.68
CA GLY A 37 -9.91 2.34 -49.22
C GLY A 37 -9.15 1.01 -49.18
N VAL A 38 -8.34 0.70 -50.21
CA VAL A 38 -7.48 -0.49 -50.24
C VAL A 38 -6.43 -0.43 -49.13
N GLY A 39 -5.81 0.73 -48.90
CA GLY A 39 -4.85 0.94 -47.81
C GLY A 39 -5.44 0.68 -46.43
N LEU A 40 -6.65 1.18 -46.16
CA LEU A 40 -7.35 0.95 -44.89
C LEU A 40 -7.70 -0.52 -44.67
N ILE A 41 -8.15 -1.22 -45.71
CA ILE A 41 -8.45 -2.66 -45.64
C ILE A 41 -7.17 -3.45 -45.37
N ALA A 42 -6.08 -3.16 -46.09
CA ALA A 42 -4.80 -3.83 -45.90
C ALA A 42 -4.25 -3.61 -44.48
N TRP A 43 -4.27 -2.35 -43.99
CA TRP A 43 -3.86 -2.03 -42.63
C TRP A 43 -4.72 -2.76 -41.60
N GLY A 44 -6.04 -2.82 -41.82
CA GLY A 44 -6.93 -3.58 -40.95
C GLY A 44 -6.66 -5.06 -40.91
N PHE A 45 -6.31 -5.65 -42.05
CA PHE A 45 -5.91 -7.05 -42.12
C PHE A 45 -4.65 -7.34 -41.28
N THR A 46 -3.68 -6.43 -41.25
CA THR A 46 -2.49 -6.58 -40.39
C THR A 46 -2.83 -6.56 -38.90
N LYS A 47 -3.82 -5.76 -38.48
CA LYS A 47 -4.28 -5.71 -37.08
C LYS A 47 -5.03 -6.97 -36.68
N VAL A 48 -5.90 -7.48 -37.56
CA VAL A 48 -6.62 -8.75 -37.31
C VAL A 48 -5.66 -9.92 -37.20
N ARG A 49 -4.59 -9.95 -38.03
CA ARG A 49 -3.54 -10.98 -37.91
C ARG A 49 -2.84 -10.92 -36.55
N LYS A 50 -2.46 -9.74 -36.07
CA LYS A 50 -1.86 -9.57 -34.73
C LYS A 50 -2.76 -10.04 -33.59
N VAL A 51 -4.08 -9.81 -33.70
CA VAL A 51 -5.05 -10.30 -32.69
C VAL A 51 -5.16 -11.82 -32.71
N LYS A 52 -4.98 -12.46 -33.87
CA LYS A 52 -5.05 -13.92 -34.00
C LYS A 52 -3.77 -14.63 -33.55
N GLU A 53 -2.63 -13.92 -33.54
CA GLU A 53 -1.35 -14.41 -33.00
C GLU A 53 -1.38 -14.46 -31.46
N ILE A 54 -2.19 -13.61 -30.83
CA ILE A 54 -2.54 -13.69 -29.41
C ILE A 54 -3.58 -14.83 -29.30
N GLY A 55 -3.17 -15.99 -28.80
CA GLY A 55 -4.01 -17.18 -28.69
C GLY A 55 -5.24 -17.01 -27.77
N PRO A 56 -6.04 -18.07 -27.54
CA PRO A 56 -7.12 -18.02 -26.55
C PRO A 56 -6.51 -17.67 -25.19
N GLY A 57 -7.06 -16.63 -24.54
CA GLY A 57 -6.53 -16.15 -23.26
C GLY A 57 -6.44 -17.26 -22.22
N HIS A 58 -5.35 -17.28 -21.47
CA HIS A 58 -5.16 -18.23 -20.38
C HIS A 58 -5.93 -17.75 -19.15
N MET A 59 -6.86 -18.56 -18.66
CA MET A 59 -7.67 -18.22 -17.50
C MET A 59 -6.93 -18.60 -16.23
N LEU A 60 -6.65 -17.61 -15.38
CA LEU A 60 -6.08 -17.77 -14.05
C LEU A 60 -7.13 -17.37 -13.00
N GLU A 61 -7.33 -18.20 -11.97
CA GLU A 61 -8.18 -17.81 -10.83
C GLU A 61 -7.34 -17.12 -9.75
N CYS A 62 -7.81 -15.96 -9.29
CA CYS A 62 -7.16 -15.23 -8.21
C CYS A 62 -7.36 -15.95 -6.86
N VAL A 63 -6.27 -16.30 -6.20
CA VAL A 63 -6.29 -16.97 -4.88
C VAL A 63 -6.82 -16.11 -3.73
N PHE A 64 -6.99 -14.80 -3.94
CA PHE A 64 -7.49 -13.87 -2.92
C PHE A 64 -8.98 -13.56 -3.05
N CYS A 65 -9.46 -13.31 -4.28
CA CYS A 65 -10.84 -12.91 -4.54
C CYS A 65 -11.63 -13.90 -5.41
N SER A 66 -11.03 -15.02 -5.82
CA SER A 66 -11.62 -16.05 -6.70
C SER A 66 -12.09 -15.53 -8.06
N ARG A 67 -11.62 -14.35 -8.47
CA ARG A 67 -11.91 -13.78 -9.78
C ARG A 67 -11.07 -14.45 -10.86
N GLN A 68 -11.70 -14.78 -11.99
CA GLN A 68 -11.00 -15.21 -13.19
C GLN A 68 -10.36 -14.02 -13.91
N ILE A 69 -9.07 -14.16 -14.21
CA ILE A 69 -8.24 -13.20 -14.93
C ILE A 69 -7.84 -13.86 -16.24
N GLU A 70 -8.04 -13.15 -17.35
CA GLU A 70 -7.59 -13.60 -18.67
C GLU A 70 -6.20 -13.03 -18.95
N LEU A 71 -5.22 -13.92 -19.11
CA LEU A 71 -3.84 -13.59 -19.43
C LEU A 71 -3.58 -13.76 -20.93
N LEU A 72 -2.84 -12.81 -21.50
CA LEU A 72 -2.43 -12.84 -22.91
C LEU A 72 -1.28 -13.83 -23.17
N GLU A 73 -0.52 -14.15 -22.12
CA GLU A 73 0.62 -15.04 -22.14
C GLU A 73 0.41 -16.16 -21.10
N PRO A 74 0.99 -17.36 -21.31
CA PRO A 74 0.89 -18.44 -20.34
C PRO A 74 1.55 -18.04 -19.01
N PRO A 75 0.97 -18.41 -17.85
CA PRO A 75 1.61 -18.17 -16.57
C PRO A 75 2.94 -18.94 -16.54
N SER A 76 4.05 -18.21 -16.47
CA SER A 76 5.39 -18.80 -16.44
C SER A 76 5.83 -18.94 -14.97
N ASN A 77 6.63 -18.01 -14.47
CA ASN A 77 7.09 -17.95 -13.08
C ASN A 77 6.98 -16.54 -12.47
N GLU A 78 6.43 -15.59 -13.23
CA GLU A 78 6.26 -14.21 -12.80
C GLU A 78 4.93 -14.07 -12.05
N ASP A 79 4.99 -13.39 -10.92
CA ASP A 79 3.81 -13.12 -10.10
C ASP A 79 2.95 -12.04 -10.80
N VAL A 80 1.63 -12.23 -10.80
CA VAL A 80 0.70 -11.39 -11.55
C VAL A 80 -0.17 -10.58 -10.61
N THR A 81 -0.27 -9.28 -10.83
CA THR A 81 -1.19 -8.43 -10.06
C THR A 81 -2.64 -8.65 -10.50
N CYS A 82 -3.52 -9.00 -9.56
CA CYS A 82 -4.94 -9.07 -9.80
C CYS A 82 -5.52 -7.67 -10.09
N PRO A 83 -6.28 -7.45 -11.18
CA PRO A 83 -6.85 -6.15 -11.51
C PRO A 83 -7.99 -5.72 -10.58
N GLU A 84 -8.61 -6.65 -9.84
CA GLU A 84 -9.74 -6.36 -8.97
C GLU A 84 -9.32 -6.09 -7.53
N CYS A 85 -8.53 -6.98 -6.93
CA CYS A 85 -8.08 -6.82 -5.54
C CYS A 85 -6.72 -6.14 -5.41
N HIS A 86 -6.04 -5.85 -6.54
CA HIS A 86 -4.70 -5.24 -6.59
C HIS A 86 -3.62 -5.98 -5.78
N ARG A 87 -3.85 -7.27 -5.48
CA ARG A 87 -2.88 -8.13 -4.80
C ARG A 87 -2.04 -8.89 -5.83
N LEU A 88 -0.78 -9.10 -5.50
CA LEU A 88 0.15 -9.89 -6.28
C LEU A 88 -0.15 -11.38 -6.07
N ILE A 89 -0.51 -12.10 -7.13
CA ILE A 89 -0.78 -13.54 -7.12
C ILE A 89 0.56 -14.27 -7.27
N PRO A 90 0.99 -15.04 -6.25
CA PRO A 90 2.23 -15.79 -6.33
C PRO A 90 2.06 -16.96 -7.29
N ILE A 91 2.91 -17.07 -8.32
CA ILE A 91 2.86 -18.15 -9.32
C ILE A 91 4.18 -18.92 -9.29
N GLN A 92 4.12 -20.25 -9.35
CA GLN A 92 5.28 -21.10 -9.47
C GLN A 92 5.00 -22.23 -10.47
N ASN A 93 5.87 -22.40 -11.45
CA ASN A 93 5.74 -23.39 -12.52
C ASN A 93 4.40 -23.30 -13.25
N GLY A 94 3.91 -22.08 -13.48
CA GLY A 94 2.64 -21.79 -14.14
C GLY A 94 1.38 -22.07 -13.32
N VAL A 95 1.52 -22.42 -12.04
CA VAL A 95 0.41 -22.68 -11.12
C VAL A 95 0.37 -21.61 -10.02
N PRO A 96 -0.80 -21.02 -9.72
CA PRO A 96 -0.94 -20.13 -8.59
C PRO A 96 -0.72 -20.89 -7.27
N LEU A 97 0.17 -20.37 -6.42
CA LEU A 97 0.44 -20.96 -5.11
C LEU A 97 -0.71 -20.70 -4.13
N PRO A 98 -1.04 -21.66 -3.25
CA PRO A 98 -2.02 -21.44 -2.21
C PRO A 98 -1.56 -20.34 -1.26
N VAL A 99 -2.53 -19.54 -0.80
CA VAL A 99 -2.30 -18.48 0.20
C VAL A 99 -2.90 -18.88 1.54
N HIS A 100 -2.13 -18.69 2.59
CA HIS A 100 -2.53 -18.92 3.97
C HIS A 100 -2.91 -17.61 4.64
N GLN A 101 -3.88 -17.69 5.56
CA GLN A 101 -4.39 -16.53 6.28
C GLN A 101 -3.80 -16.49 7.68
N VAL A 102 -3.30 -15.32 8.10
CA VAL A 102 -2.80 -15.08 9.45
C VAL A 102 -3.33 -13.76 9.99
N ARG A 103 -3.72 -13.74 11.25
CA ARG A 103 -4.13 -12.50 11.93
C ARG A 103 -2.93 -11.88 12.63
N CYS A 104 -2.75 -10.59 12.46
CA CYS A 104 -1.72 -9.84 13.17
C CYS A 104 -1.97 -9.89 14.69
N GLY A 105 -1.00 -10.35 15.48
CA GLY A 105 -1.13 -10.42 16.93
C GLY A 105 -1.31 -9.06 17.63
N PHE A 106 -0.98 -7.96 16.94
CA PHE A 106 -1.08 -6.60 17.49
C PHE A 106 -2.40 -5.91 17.17
N CYS A 107 -2.76 -5.82 15.88
CA CYS A 107 -3.92 -5.06 15.43
C CYS A 107 -5.09 -5.95 14.96
N ASN A 108 -4.95 -7.27 15.05
CA ASN A 108 -5.93 -8.29 14.65
C ASN A 108 -6.39 -8.20 13.17
N THR A 109 -5.63 -7.51 12.32
CA THR A 109 -5.91 -7.39 10.89
C THR A 109 -5.51 -8.69 10.18
N LEU A 110 -6.33 -9.11 9.23
CA LEU A 110 -6.09 -10.30 8.42
C LEU A 110 -5.01 -9.99 7.37
N ASN A 111 -3.98 -10.82 7.32
CA ASN A 111 -2.91 -10.76 6.34
C ASN A 111 -2.78 -12.13 5.66
N TYR A 112 -2.14 -12.15 4.50
CA TYR A 112 -2.01 -13.34 3.66
C TYR A 112 -0.53 -13.58 3.34
N TYR A 113 -0.12 -14.84 3.31
CA TYR A 113 1.23 -15.24 2.92
C TYR A 113 1.18 -16.51 2.07
N SER A 114 2.28 -16.80 1.38
CA SER A 114 2.46 -18.02 0.57
C SER A 114 3.79 -18.67 0.93
N GLU A 115 4.06 -19.84 0.36
CA GLU A 115 5.35 -20.53 0.55
C GLU A 115 6.56 -19.73 0.04
N LYS A 116 6.35 -18.80 -0.90
CA LYS A 116 7.38 -17.85 -1.38
C LYS A 116 7.67 -16.71 -0.39
N THR A 117 6.83 -16.51 0.62
CA THR A 117 6.94 -15.38 1.54
C THR A 117 7.97 -15.67 2.63
N GLU A 118 9.09 -14.93 2.64
CA GLU A 118 10.15 -15.11 3.66
C GLU A 118 9.82 -14.42 4.98
N PHE A 119 9.30 -13.19 4.93
CA PHE A 119 8.84 -12.42 6.08
C PHE A 119 7.52 -11.73 5.74
N LEU A 120 6.66 -11.54 6.74
CA LEU A 120 5.35 -10.90 6.57
C LEU A 120 5.27 -9.64 7.42
N ILE A 121 4.88 -8.53 6.79
CA ILE A 121 4.64 -7.27 7.47
C ILE A 121 3.14 -6.99 7.42
N CYS A 122 2.57 -6.59 8.55
CA CYS A 122 1.15 -6.29 8.63
C CYS A 122 0.81 -5.02 7.84
N GLU A 123 -0.10 -5.13 6.88
CA GLU A 123 -0.54 -4.04 5.98
C GLU A 123 -1.13 -2.81 6.70
N LYS A 124 -1.53 -2.93 7.98
CA LYS A 124 -2.19 -1.86 8.74
C LYS A 124 -1.29 -1.17 9.77
N CYS A 125 -0.41 -1.93 10.41
CA CYS A 125 0.37 -1.44 11.55
C CYS A 125 1.87 -1.54 11.35
N ASP A 126 2.29 -2.00 10.17
CA ASP A 126 3.69 -2.12 9.75
C ASP A 126 4.56 -2.91 10.73
N ARG A 127 3.95 -3.86 11.44
CA ARG A 127 4.64 -4.79 12.34
C ARG A 127 4.89 -6.12 11.66
N GLU A 128 6.04 -6.70 11.93
CA GLU A 128 6.37 -8.05 11.50
C GLU A 128 5.43 -9.06 12.16
N ILE A 129 4.89 -9.96 11.36
CA ILE A 129 4.12 -11.12 11.81
C ILE A 129 5.08 -12.31 11.72
N PRO A 130 5.43 -12.94 12.85
CA PRO A 130 6.34 -14.08 12.84
C PRO A 130 5.68 -15.24 12.07
N LEU A 131 6.33 -15.69 11.00
CA LEU A 131 5.93 -16.88 10.25
C LEU A 131 6.70 -18.07 10.81
N THR A 132 6.00 -19.06 11.36
CA THR A 132 6.56 -20.39 11.61
C THR A 132 6.53 -21.16 10.30
N LEU A 133 7.50 -20.91 9.43
CA LEU A 133 7.81 -21.82 8.34
C LEU A 133 8.42 -23.10 8.95
N ASP A 134 8.27 -24.24 8.26
CA ASP A 134 8.65 -25.59 8.74
C ASP A 134 9.96 -25.64 9.57
N GLU A 135 10.02 -26.55 10.54
CA GLU A 135 11.00 -26.66 11.65
C GLU A 135 12.50 -26.56 11.29
N ASP A 136 12.86 -26.62 10.01
CA ASP A 136 14.25 -26.59 9.49
C ASP A 136 14.65 -25.28 8.77
N LYS A 137 13.77 -24.27 8.67
CA LYS A 137 14.11 -22.98 8.05
C LYS A 137 14.38 -21.91 9.11
N GLU A 138 15.58 -21.32 9.07
CA GLU A 138 15.90 -20.13 9.86
C GLU A 138 14.84 -19.04 9.61
N GLN A 139 14.26 -18.51 10.69
CA GLN A 139 13.35 -17.38 10.63
C GLN A 139 14.10 -16.16 10.12
N ARG A 140 13.80 -15.76 8.88
CA ARG A 140 14.34 -14.53 8.31
C ARG A 140 13.49 -13.37 8.78
N HIS A 141 14.12 -12.43 9.48
CA HIS A 141 13.47 -11.21 9.91
C HIS A 141 13.45 -10.17 8.80
N ALA A 142 12.43 -9.31 8.83
CA ALA A 142 12.36 -8.20 7.91
C ALA A 142 13.56 -7.24 8.16
N PRO A 143 14.16 -6.68 7.10
CA PRO A 143 15.27 -5.75 7.24
C PRO A 143 14.86 -4.52 8.08
N LYS A 144 15.74 -4.12 9.01
CA LYS A 144 15.54 -2.97 9.90
C LYS A 144 15.26 -1.72 9.06
N GLY A 145 14.06 -1.14 9.22
CA GLY A 145 13.60 0.04 8.47
C GLY A 145 12.23 -0.12 7.80
N TYR A 146 11.80 -1.36 7.53
CA TYR A 146 10.47 -1.66 6.97
C TYR A 146 9.43 -2.04 8.04
N VAL A 147 9.87 -2.19 9.28
CA VAL A 147 9.05 -2.60 10.41
C VAL A 147 9.08 -1.55 11.50
N VAL A 148 7.90 -1.25 12.06
CA VAL A 148 7.78 -0.48 13.30
C VAL A 148 8.30 -1.34 14.45
N VAL A 149 9.56 -1.12 14.80
CA VAL A 149 10.18 -1.67 16.02
C VAL A 149 9.87 -0.71 17.15
N ASP A 150 9.09 -1.13 18.15
CA ASP A 150 8.97 -0.33 19.37
C ASP A 150 10.32 -0.34 20.09
N ASP A 151 10.71 0.82 20.59
CA ASP A 151 11.91 0.95 21.42
C ASP A 151 11.65 0.24 22.76
N ASN A 152 12.34 -0.88 22.98
CA ASN A 152 12.26 -1.65 24.22
C ASN A 152 13.06 -1.01 25.37
N GLN A 153 13.69 0.15 25.14
CA GLN A 153 14.37 0.89 26.19
C GLN A 153 13.37 1.46 27.19
N ALA A 154 13.73 1.37 28.47
CA ALA A 154 12.98 1.97 29.56
C ALA A 154 13.32 3.47 29.65
N TYR A 155 12.29 4.31 29.69
CA TYR A 155 12.43 5.75 29.84
C TYR A 155 11.99 6.19 31.23
N GLN A 156 12.56 7.30 31.69
CA GLN A 156 12.10 8.05 32.86
C GLN A 156 11.55 9.41 32.42
N LEU A 157 10.49 9.87 33.09
CA LEU A 157 9.91 11.19 32.88
C LEU A 157 10.33 12.09 34.04
N VAL A 158 11.08 13.15 33.74
CA VAL A 158 11.59 14.10 34.73
C VAL A 158 10.89 15.44 34.54
N LEU A 159 10.28 15.95 35.62
CA LEU A 159 9.73 17.28 35.66
C LEU A 159 10.83 18.27 36.01
N ARG A 160 11.12 19.20 35.11
CA ARG A 160 12.19 20.20 35.30
C ARG A 160 11.64 21.52 35.79
N GLU A 161 10.58 22.02 35.16
CA GLU A 161 10.05 23.35 35.46
C GLU A 161 8.52 23.35 35.44
N VAL A 162 7.94 24.24 36.23
CA VAL A 162 6.49 24.42 36.38
C VAL A 162 6.17 25.91 36.33
N PRO A 163 5.06 26.32 35.70
CA PRO A 163 4.68 27.72 35.63
C PRO A 163 4.35 28.25 37.04
N ASN A 164 4.96 29.38 37.41
CA ASN A 164 4.84 30.01 38.73
C ASN A 164 5.15 29.06 39.90
N PRO A 165 6.43 28.79 40.21
CA PRO A 165 6.82 27.81 41.23
C PRO A 165 6.28 28.12 42.63
N ASP A 166 6.10 29.40 42.98
CA ASP A 166 5.52 29.80 44.27
C ASP A 166 4.00 29.54 44.35
N HIS A 167 3.30 29.59 43.21
CA HIS A 167 1.85 29.45 43.09
C HIS A 167 1.48 28.62 41.85
N PRO A 168 1.72 27.30 41.87
CA PRO A 168 1.42 26.45 40.74
C PRO A 168 -0.09 26.43 40.44
N PRO A 169 -0.49 26.44 39.16
CA PRO A 169 -1.90 26.36 38.78
C PRO A 169 -2.58 25.12 39.38
N GLU A 170 -3.82 25.25 39.83
CA GLU A 170 -4.59 24.11 40.39
C GLU A 170 -4.80 23.00 39.35
N ASP A 171 -4.82 23.33 38.06
CA ASP A 171 -4.91 22.37 36.96
C ASP A 171 -3.66 21.49 36.87
N CYS A 172 -2.48 22.05 37.12
CA CYS A 172 -1.21 21.30 37.20
C CYS A 172 -1.23 20.33 38.38
N ILE A 173 -1.68 20.79 39.55
CA ILE A 173 -1.77 19.97 40.76
C ILE A 173 -2.75 18.81 40.53
N THR A 174 -3.95 19.10 40.02
CA THR A 174 -4.99 18.08 39.78
C THR A 174 -4.52 17.03 38.76
N THR A 175 -3.81 17.46 37.72
CA THR A 175 -3.26 16.55 36.71
C THR A 175 -2.18 15.66 37.31
N LEU A 176 -1.24 16.20 38.08
CA LEU A 176 -0.18 15.42 38.75
C LEU A 176 -0.76 14.46 39.80
N GLN A 177 -1.78 14.87 40.55
CA GLN A 177 -2.48 14.01 41.49
C GLN A 177 -3.11 12.80 40.78
N THR A 178 -3.78 13.05 39.66
CA THR A 178 -4.45 12.00 38.87
C THR A 178 -3.44 11.07 38.21
N MET A 179 -2.35 11.64 37.68
CA MET A 179 -1.32 10.92 36.94
C MET A 179 -0.44 10.05 37.83
N LEU A 180 -0.09 10.53 39.03
CA LEU A 180 0.81 9.84 39.98
C LEU A 180 0.08 9.18 41.14
N ALA A 181 -1.25 9.32 41.23
CA ALA A 181 -2.06 8.87 42.36
C ALA A 181 -1.56 9.41 43.72
N LEU A 182 -1.06 10.65 43.74
CA LEU A 182 -0.53 11.32 44.93
C LEU A 182 -1.56 12.26 45.57
N ASN A 183 -1.42 12.47 46.88
CA ASN A 183 -2.20 13.47 47.61
C ASN A 183 -1.68 14.90 47.31
N ARG A 184 -2.53 15.93 47.48
CA ARG A 184 -2.23 17.34 47.19
C ARG A 184 -0.95 17.82 47.87
N ASN A 185 -0.74 17.42 49.12
CA ASN A 185 0.44 17.80 49.89
C ASN A 185 1.72 17.16 49.33
N GLN A 186 1.64 15.90 48.86
CA GLN A 186 2.76 15.20 48.24
C GLN A 186 3.12 15.84 46.89
N VAL A 187 2.12 16.25 46.11
CA VAL A 187 2.34 16.99 44.86
C VAL A 187 3.00 18.35 45.13
N LYS A 188 2.53 19.11 46.13
CA LYS A 188 3.16 20.38 46.50
C LYS A 188 4.61 20.21 46.98
N GLN A 189 4.89 19.14 47.71
CA GLN A 189 6.26 18.80 48.12
C GLN A 189 7.13 18.47 46.90
N LEU A 190 6.62 17.64 45.98
CA LEU A 190 7.32 17.29 44.74
C LEU A 190 7.58 18.50 43.84
N LEU A 191 6.66 19.47 43.79
CA LEU A 191 6.85 20.74 43.09
C LEU A 191 7.88 21.66 43.75
N GLY A 192 8.14 21.49 45.06
CA GLY A 192 9.21 22.19 45.77
C GLY A 192 10.60 21.58 45.53
N ASP A 193 10.66 20.30 45.17
CA ASP A 193 11.89 19.53 44.98
C ASP A 193 12.28 19.38 43.50
N LEU A 194 11.99 20.38 42.66
CA LEU A 194 12.35 20.37 41.25
C LEU A 194 13.89 20.46 41.05
N PRO A 195 14.48 19.71 40.09
CA PRO A 195 13.85 18.74 39.19
C PRO A 195 13.51 17.41 39.87
N ALA A 196 12.33 16.86 39.57
CA ALA A 196 11.81 15.64 40.21
C ALA A 196 11.45 14.55 39.18
N VAL A 197 11.77 13.29 39.51
CA VAL A 197 11.41 12.14 38.67
C VAL A 197 9.95 11.76 38.94
N LEU A 198 9.11 11.81 37.90
CA LEU A 198 7.68 11.50 38.02
C LEU A 198 7.40 10.01 37.86
N LEU A 199 7.96 9.40 36.81
CA LEU A 199 7.74 7.99 36.46
C LEU A 199 9.03 7.41 35.90
N THR A 200 9.31 6.14 36.22
CA THR A 200 10.46 5.38 35.72
C THR A 200 9.97 4.08 35.09
N GLY A 201 10.78 3.51 34.19
CA GLY A 201 10.48 2.21 33.58
C GLY A 201 9.34 2.24 32.55
N ILE A 202 9.02 3.40 32.00
CA ILE A 202 7.91 3.55 31.04
C ILE A 202 8.39 3.40 29.59
N PRO A 203 7.57 2.84 28.69
CA PRO A 203 7.92 2.76 27.28
C PRO A 203 7.91 4.16 26.65
N ARG A 204 8.76 4.37 25.64
CA ARG A 204 8.96 5.67 24.97
C ARG A 204 7.66 6.40 24.62
N LYS A 205 6.73 5.71 23.94
CA LYS A 205 5.44 6.29 23.52
C LYS A 205 4.61 6.81 24.69
N LYS A 206 4.66 6.12 25.83
CA LYS A 206 3.96 6.56 27.04
C LYS A 206 4.66 7.79 27.63
N ALA A 207 5.98 7.82 27.62
CA ALA A 207 6.75 8.99 28.08
C ALA A 207 6.47 10.22 27.21
N GLU A 208 6.50 10.08 25.89
CA GLU A 208 6.19 11.15 24.92
C GLU A 208 4.75 11.68 25.08
N LEU A 209 3.76 10.80 25.26
CA LEU A 209 2.37 11.21 25.48
C LEU A 209 2.21 12.01 26.77
N LEU A 210 2.83 11.55 27.84
CA LEU A 210 2.76 12.21 29.15
C LEU A 210 3.52 13.53 29.16
N GLU A 211 4.65 13.62 28.47
CA GLU A 211 5.36 14.88 28.26
C GLU A 211 4.47 15.88 27.53
N ALA A 212 3.86 15.50 26.40
CA ALA A 212 2.97 16.38 25.65
C ALA A 212 1.79 16.89 26.49
N GLN A 213 1.23 16.02 27.36
CA GLN A 213 0.16 16.41 28.28
C GLN A 213 0.63 17.44 29.31
N LEU A 214 1.81 17.26 29.90
CA LEU A 214 2.38 18.20 30.86
C LEU A 214 2.76 19.54 30.19
N THR A 215 3.33 19.49 28.99
CA THR A 215 3.66 20.68 28.19
C THR A 215 2.43 21.48 27.79
N SER A 216 1.29 20.81 27.51
CA SER A 216 0.03 21.52 27.23
C SER A 216 -0.48 22.36 28.40
N LEU A 217 -0.06 22.02 29.63
CA LEU A 217 -0.36 22.75 30.86
C LEU A 217 0.74 23.77 31.23
N GLY A 218 1.71 23.98 30.34
CA GLY A 218 2.83 24.90 30.53
C GLY A 218 3.97 24.37 31.40
N MET A 219 3.98 23.07 31.76
CA MET A 219 5.07 22.44 32.51
C MET A 219 6.16 21.93 31.56
N THR A 220 7.42 22.02 31.99
CA THR A 220 8.57 21.49 31.24
C THR A 220 8.92 20.11 31.81
N ALA A 221 8.49 19.06 31.12
CA ALA A 221 8.90 17.68 31.39
C ALA A 221 9.82 17.20 30.27
N VAL A 222 10.77 16.32 30.60
CA VAL A 222 11.70 15.71 29.64
C VAL A 222 11.71 14.20 29.86
N HIS A 223 11.49 13.42 28.81
CA HIS A 223 11.75 11.99 28.83
C HIS A 223 13.22 11.70 28.54
N GLU A 224 13.87 10.95 29.43
CA GLU A 224 15.27 10.53 29.29
C GLU A 224 15.34 8.99 29.29
N PRO A 225 16.20 8.37 28.45
CA PRO A 225 16.42 6.94 28.52
C PRO A 225 17.12 6.60 29.85
N ILE A 226 16.68 5.54 30.52
CA ILE A 226 17.35 5.05 31.73
C ILE A 226 18.60 4.32 31.26
N SER A 227 19.75 5.01 31.32
CA SER A 227 21.05 4.35 31.20
C SER A 227 21.29 3.55 32.48
N ASN A 228 21.28 2.22 32.37
CA ASN A 228 21.87 1.37 33.41
C ASN A 228 23.36 1.65 33.57
#